data_AF-A0A7S4QN56-F1
#
_entry.id   AF-A0A7S4QN56-F1
#
_cell.length_a   1.000
_cell.length_b   1.000
_cell.length_c   1.000
_cell.angle_alpha   90.00
_cell.angle_beta   90.00
_cell.angle_gamma   90.00
#
_symmetry.space_group_name_H-M   'P 1'
#
loop_
_entity.id
_entity.type
_entity.pdbx_description
1 polymer ?
#
loop_
_entity_poly.entity_id
_entity_poly.type
_entity_poly.pdbx_seq_one_letter_code
_entity_poly.pdbx_strand_id
1 'polypeptide(L)'
;MPNRGKLVYFKKCEFEEQFVYNVVKRALNISGLKKGAQLRAEKALKHAAHKVHLLMREHEEEPDVGRTLDALEQLELHMQIVEVPSRLGREAGRQIFEELVGPTEVLEPTVEYVNHGDKPGMPAPVNLYTTSPFGSDAEDEELAQVSDDGRSEGSADSSDKEFSSEWAAASSQLPRSIWLLEYSRSPKEFLNALLLSPELAACRDALTRQGLDFKLKGGAKVFVRPEQHRFVVKAAKGRQLKPRHVIVAEEFEGSLERALQDVGKGVKTKARAALPPQPMLIKRTFLDFPVPSSLRSEPNSDPVTVSTSDANPRIQVNPRAA
;
A
#
# COMPACT_ATOMS: atom_id res chain seq x y z
N MET A 1 14.64 -23.41 -24.24
CA MET A 1 15.38 -22.71 -23.17
C MET A 1 14.74 -23.04 -21.83
N PRO A 2 15.31 -23.91 -20.98
CA PRO A 2 14.67 -24.28 -19.72
C PRO A 2 14.78 -23.15 -18.69
N ASN A 3 13.63 -22.84 -18.06
CA ASN A 3 13.42 -21.82 -17.04
C ASN A 3 14.37 -21.97 -15.83
N ARG A 4 15.42 -21.14 -15.77
CA ARG A 4 16.35 -21.06 -14.62
C ARG A 4 15.89 -20.13 -13.48
N GLY A 5 14.73 -19.48 -13.58
CA GLY A 5 14.34 -18.41 -12.63
C GLY A 5 13.54 -18.81 -11.39
N LYS A 6 12.85 -19.97 -11.35
CA LYS A 6 11.89 -20.29 -10.27
C LYS A 6 12.43 -21.16 -9.12
N LEU A 7 13.63 -21.73 -9.26
CA LEU A 7 14.27 -22.55 -8.23
C LEU A 7 15.10 -21.73 -7.23
N VAL A 8 15.22 -20.41 -7.43
CA VAL A 8 16.09 -19.54 -6.62
C VAL A 8 15.35 -19.00 -5.38
N TYR A 9 14.05 -18.68 -5.48
CA TYR A 9 13.33 -18.03 -4.38
C TYR A 9 12.94 -18.99 -3.24
N PHE A 10 12.49 -20.21 -3.56
CA PHE A 10 12.20 -21.22 -2.53
C PHE A 10 13.48 -21.65 -1.79
N LYS A 11 14.60 -21.73 -2.51
CA LYS A 11 15.91 -21.97 -1.89
C LYS A 11 16.36 -20.81 -1.00
N LYS A 12 15.98 -19.57 -1.31
CA LYS A 12 16.38 -18.41 -0.51
C LYS A 12 15.73 -18.41 0.88
N CYS A 13 14.41 -18.69 0.97
CA CYS A 13 13.73 -18.79 2.27
C CYS A 13 14.26 -19.94 3.14
N GLU A 14 14.44 -21.14 2.57
CA GLU A 14 14.99 -22.27 3.33
C GLU A 14 16.45 -22.04 3.74
N PHE A 15 17.23 -21.36 2.89
CA PHE A 15 18.62 -21.00 3.20
C PHE A 15 18.69 -19.97 4.34
N GLU A 16 17.82 -18.96 4.36
CA GLU A 16 17.78 -17.95 5.40
C GLU A 16 17.35 -18.54 6.76
N GLU A 17 16.32 -19.39 6.80
CA GLU A 17 15.93 -20.07 8.05
C GLU A 17 17.03 -21.02 8.55
N GLN A 18 17.67 -21.77 7.65
CA GLN A 18 18.76 -22.68 8.00
C GLN A 18 20.00 -21.92 8.47
N PHE A 19 20.29 -20.76 7.88
CA PHE A 19 21.37 -19.86 8.30
C PHE A 19 21.12 -19.33 9.72
N VAL A 20 19.94 -18.76 9.98
CA VAL A 20 19.54 -18.29 11.32
C VAL A 20 19.63 -19.41 12.34
N TYR A 21 19.13 -20.60 11.98
CA TYR A 21 19.23 -21.78 12.83
C TYR A 21 20.68 -22.14 13.20
N ASN A 22 21.58 -22.13 12.23
CA ASN A 22 23.00 -22.45 12.47
C ASN A 22 23.69 -21.40 13.36
N VAL A 23 23.36 -20.13 13.20
CA VAL A 23 23.88 -19.03 14.04
C VAL A 23 23.41 -19.20 15.49
N VAL A 24 22.10 -19.35 15.71
CA VAL A 24 21.55 -19.56 17.06
C VAL A 24 22.09 -20.83 17.69
N LYS A 25 22.26 -21.91 16.91
CA LYS A 25 22.85 -23.18 17.37
C LYS A 25 24.29 -23.01 17.86
N ARG A 26 25.09 -22.22 17.14
CA ARG A 26 26.49 -21.96 17.47
C ARG A 26 26.60 -21.13 18.75
N ALA A 27 25.82 -20.05 18.85
CA ALA A 27 25.79 -19.19 20.03
C ALA A 27 25.39 -19.95 21.30
N LEU A 28 24.49 -20.94 21.18
CA LEU A 28 24.01 -21.73 22.32
C LEU A 28 24.86 -22.94 22.71
N ASN A 29 25.90 -23.27 21.92
CA ASN A 29 26.81 -24.40 22.18
C ASN A 29 26.12 -25.70 22.67
N ILE A 30 25.10 -26.16 21.94
CA ILE A 30 24.22 -27.29 22.34
C ILE A 30 24.92 -28.67 22.20
N SER A 31 26.21 -28.70 21.86
CA SER A 31 26.95 -29.91 21.49
C SER A 31 27.13 -30.95 22.62
N GLY A 32 26.90 -30.58 23.88
CA GLY A 32 27.13 -31.43 25.07
C GLY A 32 25.89 -32.05 25.73
N LEU A 33 24.68 -31.90 25.17
CA LEU A 33 23.46 -32.40 25.82
C LEU A 33 23.25 -33.91 25.67
N LYS A 34 22.66 -34.55 26.70
CA LYS A 34 22.16 -35.93 26.61
C LYS A 34 21.13 -36.04 25.48
N LYS A 35 21.09 -37.17 24.74
CA LYS A 35 20.21 -37.39 23.56
C LYS A 35 18.75 -36.95 23.75
N GLY A 36 18.16 -37.20 24.93
CA GLY A 36 16.78 -36.79 25.24
C GLY A 36 16.58 -35.28 25.45
N ALA A 37 17.57 -34.60 26.02
CA ALA A 37 17.58 -33.14 26.14
C ALA A 37 17.90 -32.48 24.79
N GLN A 38 18.77 -33.11 23.98
CA GLN A 38 19.15 -32.64 22.66
C GLN A 38 17.94 -32.49 21.72
N LEU A 39 17.03 -33.48 21.67
CA LEU A 39 15.85 -33.41 20.82
C LEU A 39 14.89 -32.28 21.24
N ARG A 40 14.69 -32.09 22.55
CA ARG A 40 13.83 -31.02 23.09
C ARG A 40 14.44 -29.64 22.83
N ALA A 41 15.75 -29.50 23.04
CA ALA A 41 16.52 -28.30 22.72
C ALA A 41 16.47 -27.99 21.23
N GLU A 42 16.59 -28.99 20.35
CA GLU A 42 16.54 -28.81 18.90
C GLU A 42 15.18 -28.28 18.43
N LYS A 43 14.08 -28.77 19.03
CA LYS A 43 12.74 -28.27 18.72
C LYS A 43 12.55 -26.82 19.16
N ALA A 44 13.01 -26.47 20.37
CA ALA A 44 12.98 -25.09 20.87
C ALA A 44 13.82 -24.15 20.00
N LEU A 45 14.99 -24.61 19.58
CA LEU A 45 15.92 -23.89 18.71
C LEU A 45 15.34 -23.62 17.32
N LYS A 46 14.68 -24.61 16.71
CA LYS A 46 13.98 -24.42 15.42
C LYS A 46 12.86 -23.38 15.55
N HIS A 47 12.11 -23.43 16.64
CA HIS A 47 11.08 -22.44 16.92
C HIS A 47 11.67 -21.03 17.08
N ALA A 48 12.84 -20.93 17.73
CA ALA A 48 13.58 -19.68 17.88
C ALA A 48 14.03 -19.08 16.57
N ALA A 49 14.73 -19.89 15.77
CA ALA A 49 15.24 -19.47 14.49
C ALA A 49 14.11 -18.97 13.58
N HIS A 50 12.96 -19.67 13.60
CA HIS A 50 11.78 -19.25 12.86
C HIS A 50 11.21 -17.91 13.37
N LYS A 51 11.13 -17.71 14.69
CA LYS A 51 10.61 -16.45 15.26
C LYS A 51 11.55 -15.26 14.98
N VAL A 52 12.86 -15.45 15.10
CA VAL A 52 13.87 -14.45 14.73
C VAL A 52 13.79 -14.13 13.24
N HIS A 53 13.70 -15.15 12.38
CA HIS A 53 13.53 -14.96 10.93
C HIS A 53 12.27 -14.14 10.60
N LEU A 54 11.14 -14.42 11.26
CA LEU A 54 9.91 -13.64 11.08
C LEU A 54 10.08 -12.17 11.50
N LEU A 55 10.73 -11.91 12.63
CA LEU A 55 10.99 -10.54 13.10
C LEU A 55 11.91 -9.76 12.15
N MET A 56 12.99 -10.39 11.68
CA MET A 56 13.88 -9.79 10.69
C MET A 56 13.13 -9.46 9.38
N ARG A 57 12.19 -10.30 8.97
CA ARG A 57 11.39 -10.10 7.76
C ARG A 57 10.27 -9.06 7.93
N GLU A 58 9.72 -8.91 9.14
CA GLU A 58 8.74 -7.85 9.41
C GLU A 58 9.36 -6.44 9.34
N HIS A 59 10.68 -6.36 9.50
CA HIS A 59 11.46 -5.13 9.59
C HIS A 59 12.56 -5.07 8.53
N GLU A 60 12.23 -5.33 7.26
CA GLU A 60 13.18 -5.38 6.13
C GLU A 60 14.01 -4.08 5.93
N GLU A 61 13.50 -2.92 6.37
CA GLU A 61 14.20 -1.63 6.22
C GLU A 61 15.04 -1.23 7.44
N GLU A 62 14.63 -1.62 8.66
CA GLU A 62 15.35 -1.28 9.90
C GLU A 62 14.97 -2.28 11.02
N PRO A 63 15.82 -3.28 11.33
CA PRO A 63 15.51 -4.30 12.32
C PRO A 63 15.39 -3.68 13.72
N ASP A 64 14.21 -3.80 14.32
CA ASP A 64 13.98 -3.39 15.71
C ASP A 64 14.76 -4.32 16.66
N VAL A 65 15.92 -3.84 17.09
CA VAL A 65 16.84 -4.60 17.94
C VAL A 65 16.19 -4.94 19.28
N GLY A 66 15.42 -4.01 19.86
CA GLY A 66 14.74 -4.22 21.13
C GLY A 66 13.76 -5.38 21.07
N ARG A 67 12.90 -5.41 20.05
CA ARG A 67 11.95 -6.52 19.86
C ARG A 67 12.62 -7.85 19.57
N THR A 68 13.75 -7.82 18.85
CA THR A 68 14.51 -9.03 18.55
C THR A 68 15.15 -9.60 19.81
N LEU A 69 15.71 -8.73 20.66
CA LEU A 69 16.25 -9.12 21.96
C LEU A 69 15.16 -9.63 22.91
N ASP A 70 14.01 -8.95 23.00
CA ASP A 70 12.87 -9.40 23.81
C ASP A 70 12.36 -10.78 23.36
N ALA A 71 12.35 -11.04 22.04
CA ALA A 71 11.94 -12.33 21.51
C ALA A 71 12.94 -13.45 21.82
N LEU A 72 14.25 -13.13 21.85
CA LEU A 72 15.30 -14.05 22.29
C LEU A 72 15.21 -14.30 23.79
N GLU A 73 14.90 -13.30 24.61
CA GLU A 73 14.71 -13.43 26.06
C GLU A 73 13.49 -14.29 26.40
N GLN A 74 12.35 -14.07 25.73
CA GLN A 74 11.17 -14.95 25.85
C GLN A 74 11.50 -16.40 25.51
N LEU A 75 12.44 -16.60 24.59
CA LEU A 75 12.85 -17.92 24.18
C LEU A 75 13.80 -18.57 25.18
N GLU A 76 14.67 -17.79 25.81
CA GLU A 76 15.46 -18.24 26.95
C GLU A 76 14.55 -18.81 28.04
N LEU A 77 13.50 -18.06 28.40
CA LEU A 77 12.53 -18.50 29.39
C LEU A 77 11.87 -19.83 28.99
N HIS A 78 11.59 -20.01 27.69
CA HIS A 78 11.05 -21.28 27.18
C HIS A 78 12.07 -22.43 27.21
N MET A 79 13.36 -22.16 26.99
CA MET A 79 14.42 -23.17 27.07
C MET A 79 14.75 -23.58 28.50
N GLN A 80 14.68 -22.65 29.45
CA GLN A 80 14.85 -22.95 30.88
C GLN A 80 13.79 -23.92 31.38
N ILE A 81 12.54 -23.77 30.93
CA ILE A 81 11.44 -24.72 31.21
C ILE A 81 11.76 -26.13 30.70
N VAL A 82 12.59 -26.25 29.66
CA VAL A 82 12.96 -27.51 29.02
C VAL A 82 14.23 -28.12 29.63
N GLU A 83 14.73 -27.55 30.74
CA GLU A 83 15.96 -27.96 31.44
C GLU A 83 17.21 -27.88 30.56
N VAL A 84 17.19 -27.01 29.55
CA VAL A 84 18.38 -26.68 28.78
C VAL A 84 19.15 -25.65 29.60
N PRO A 85 20.39 -25.91 30.04
CA PRO A 85 21.18 -24.93 30.75
C PRO A 85 21.42 -23.74 29.83
N SER A 86 20.64 -22.68 30.00
CA SER A 86 20.76 -21.47 29.21
C SER A 86 21.78 -20.55 29.87
N ARG A 87 22.82 -20.20 29.12
CA ARG A 87 23.48 -18.91 29.27
C ARG A 87 23.05 -18.05 28.09
N LEU A 88 21.76 -18.01 27.78
CA LEU A 88 21.27 -17.14 26.70
C LEU A 88 21.04 -15.73 27.28
N GLY A 89 22.00 -15.24 28.06
CA GLY A 89 21.95 -13.87 28.56
C GLY A 89 22.05 -12.86 27.40
N ARG A 90 21.87 -11.58 27.71
CA ARG A 90 21.95 -10.48 26.75
C ARG A 90 23.19 -10.54 25.84
N GLU A 91 24.32 -11.05 26.35
CA GLU A 91 25.55 -11.26 25.58
C GLU A 91 25.39 -12.27 24.44
N ALA A 92 24.72 -13.40 24.68
CA ALA A 92 24.47 -14.40 23.63
C ALA A 92 23.44 -13.88 22.62
N GLY A 93 22.43 -13.13 23.08
CA GLY A 93 21.48 -12.44 22.20
C GLY A 93 22.18 -11.44 21.28
N ARG A 94 23.13 -10.66 21.83
CA ARG A 94 23.97 -9.73 21.08
C ARG A 94 24.85 -10.46 20.08
N GLN A 95 25.50 -11.56 20.46
CA GLN A 95 26.34 -12.35 19.55
C GLN A 95 25.53 -12.92 18.37
N ILE A 96 24.31 -13.41 18.61
CA ILE A 96 23.40 -13.85 17.55
C ILE A 96 23.06 -12.69 16.62
N PHE A 97 22.75 -11.52 17.17
CA PHE A 97 22.41 -10.34 16.39
C PHE A 97 23.58 -9.85 15.53
N GLU A 98 24.78 -9.74 16.10
CA GLU A 98 26.00 -9.33 15.40
C GLU A 98 26.39 -10.32 14.29
N GLU A 99 26.22 -11.63 14.49
CA GLU A 99 26.45 -12.64 13.44
C GLU A 99 25.40 -12.58 12.32
N LEU A 100 24.15 -12.18 12.61
CA LEU A 100 23.05 -12.13 11.63
C LEU A 100 23.03 -10.85 10.81
N VAL A 101 23.24 -9.70 11.46
CA VAL A 101 23.11 -8.36 10.86
C VAL A 101 24.48 -7.76 10.51
N GLY A 102 25.56 -8.30 11.07
CA GLY A 102 26.90 -7.74 10.98
C GLY A 102 27.24 -6.87 12.19
N PRO A 103 28.53 -6.46 12.33
CA PRO A 103 28.97 -5.59 13.41
C PRO A 103 28.20 -4.27 13.31
N THR A 104 27.25 -4.09 14.23
CA THR A 104 26.45 -2.88 14.30
C THR A 104 27.25 -1.89 15.12
N GLU A 105 27.76 -0.83 14.48
CA GLU A 105 28.33 0.34 15.18
C GLU A 105 27.30 1.01 16.13
N VAL A 106 26.04 0.60 16.07
CA VAL A 106 24.86 1.19 16.74
C VAL A 106 24.57 0.62 18.13
N LEU A 107 25.16 -0.52 18.53
CA LEU A 107 24.95 -1.06 19.89
C LEU A 107 26.02 -0.53 20.85
N GLU A 108 25.86 0.73 21.25
CA GLU A 108 26.70 1.33 22.29
C GLU A 108 26.64 0.47 23.56
N PRO A 109 27.77 -0.09 24.03
CA PRO A 109 27.81 -1.01 25.16
C PRO A 109 27.37 -0.39 26.49
N THR A 110 27.27 0.94 26.54
CA THR A 110 26.89 1.75 27.70
C THR A 110 25.42 2.17 27.70
N VAL A 111 24.69 1.98 26.60
CA VAL A 111 23.26 2.33 26.57
C VAL A 111 22.48 1.15 27.14
N GLU A 112 22.08 1.30 28.40
CA GLU A 112 21.07 0.45 29.00
C GLU A 112 19.76 0.74 28.24
N TYR A 113 19.39 -0.14 27.30
CA TYR A 113 18.10 -0.06 26.60
C TYR A 113 17.00 -0.35 27.62
N VAL A 114 16.61 0.67 28.37
CA VAL A 114 15.49 0.64 29.31
C VAL A 114 14.22 0.51 28.48
N ASN A 115 13.55 -0.63 28.65
CA ASN A 115 12.23 -0.84 28.09
C ASN A 115 11.27 0.16 28.76
N HIS A 116 10.97 1.26 28.07
CA HIS A 116 9.90 2.17 28.47
C HIS A 116 8.55 1.46 28.23
N GLY A 117 8.18 0.57 29.15
CA GLY A 117 6.85 -0.04 29.24
C GLY A 117 5.75 0.96 29.62
N ASP A 118 6.06 2.26 29.64
CA ASP A 118 5.08 3.30 29.84
C ASP A 118 4.22 3.42 28.57
N LYS A 119 2.95 3.03 28.71
CA LYS A 119 1.90 3.34 27.76
C LYS A 119 2.04 4.79 27.32
N PRO A 120 1.99 5.11 26.01
CA PRO A 120 2.06 6.50 25.57
C PRO A 120 0.94 7.28 26.27
N GLY A 121 1.33 8.19 27.16
CA GLY A 121 0.41 9.11 27.81
C GLY A 121 -0.39 9.84 26.74
N MET A 122 -1.69 10.01 26.99
CA MET A 122 -2.56 10.78 26.09
C MET A 122 -1.90 12.12 25.75
N PRO A 123 -1.84 12.52 24.48
CA PRO A 123 -1.26 13.80 24.12
C PRO A 123 -2.05 14.91 24.81
N ALA A 124 -1.33 15.79 25.49
CA ALA A 124 -1.89 17.00 26.08
C ALA A 124 -2.59 17.83 24.97
N PRO A 125 -3.70 18.52 25.28
CA PRO A 125 -4.42 19.33 24.31
C PRO A 125 -3.50 20.41 23.75
N VAL A 126 -3.26 20.36 22.44
CA VAL A 126 -2.43 21.31 21.72
C VAL A 126 -3.21 22.62 21.60
N ASN A 127 -2.69 23.68 22.22
CA ASN A 127 -3.23 25.03 22.13
C ASN A 127 -2.86 25.64 20.77
N LEU A 128 -3.87 25.91 19.96
CA LEU A 128 -3.79 26.29 18.55
C LEU A 128 -3.65 27.81 18.35
N TYR A 129 -2.71 28.50 19.00
CA TYR A 129 -2.41 29.90 18.66
C TYR A 129 -0.94 30.25 18.92
N THR A 130 -0.09 30.12 17.89
CA THR A 130 1.14 30.91 17.79
C THR A 130 1.41 31.20 16.34
N THR A 131 1.00 32.38 15.91
CA THR A 131 1.40 33.04 14.68
C THR A 131 2.85 33.49 14.78
N SER A 132 3.68 33.15 13.79
CA SER A 132 4.96 33.83 13.53
C SER A 132 4.99 34.28 12.06
N PRO A 133 5.25 35.57 11.77
CA PRO A 133 5.36 36.11 10.43
C PRO A 133 6.81 36.50 10.09
N PHE A 134 7.42 35.90 9.07
CA PHE A 134 8.64 36.35 8.37
C PHE A 134 8.78 35.40 7.15
N GLY A 135 9.01 35.77 5.89
CA GLY A 135 9.51 36.99 5.27
C GLY A 135 10.65 36.59 4.32
N SER A 136 10.65 37.10 3.08
CA SER A 136 11.76 37.14 2.09
C SER A 136 12.01 35.83 1.29
N ASP A 137 12.39 35.75 0.00
CA ASP A 137 12.74 36.64 -1.13
C ASP A 137 12.57 35.78 -2.43
N ALA A 138 11.97 36.21 -3.54
CA ALA A 138 12.53 36.97 -4.66
C ALA A 138 13.85 36.42 -5.23
N GLU A 139 13.78 35.61 -6.30
CA GLU A 139 14.78 35.60 -7.39
C GLU A 139 14.10 35.39 -8.77
N ASP A 140 14.55 36.23 -9.69
CA ASP A 140 14.28 36.37 -11.13
C ASP A 140 15.10 35.37 -11.98
N GLU A 141 14.94 35.46 -13.32
CA GLU A 141 15.63 34.77 -14.44
C GLU A 141 14.94 33.49 -14.96
N GLU A 142 14.74 33.25 -16.26
CA GLU A 142 15.40 33.77 -17.46
C GLU A 142 14.47 33.58 -18.68
N LEU A 143 14.45 34.55 -19.60
CA LEU A 143 13.74 34.54 -20.88
C LEU A 143 14.53 33.79 -21.94
N ALA A 144 13.93 32.79 -22.59
CA ALA A 144 14.44 32.23 -23.84
C ALA A 144 13.48 32.50 -25.01
N GLN A 145 14.05 33.15 -26.03
CA GLN A 145 13.43 33.61 -27.26
C GLN A 145 13.32 32.51 -28.33
N VAL A 146 12.18 32.51 -29.02
CA VAL A 146 11.97 32.50 -30.49
C VAL A 146 12.79 31.52 -31.35
N SER A 147 12.06 30.66 -32.06
CA SER A 147 12.19 30.56 -33.53
C SER A 147 10.88 30.04 -34.14
N ASP A 148 10.21 30.97 -34.80
CA ASP A 148 9.06 30.83 -35.68
C ASP A 148 9.60 30.62 -37.10
N ASP A 149 9.27 29.50 -37.73
CA ASP A 149 9.47 29.27 -39.16
C ASP A 149 8.24 28.56 -39.71
N GLY A 150 7.39 29.32 -40.38
CA GLY A 150 6.17 28.85 -41.02
C GLY A 150 6.40 28.19 -42.38
N ARG A 151 5.64 27.14 -42.67
CA ARG A 151 4.95 26.85 -43.94
C ARG A 151 4.37 25.43 -43.92
N SER A 152 3.04 25.30 -44.07
CA SER A 152 2.46 24.70 -45.28
C SER A 152 0.95 24.64 -45.16
N GLU A 153 0.31 25.21 -46.17
CA GLU A 153 -1.13 25.32 -46.37
C GLU A 153 -1.77 23.96 -46.69
N GLY A 154 -3.05 23.83 -46.32
CA GLY A 154 -4.03 23.08 -47.12
C GLY A 154 -4.35 21.65 -46.68
N SER A 155 -5.09 21.49 -45.59
CA SER A 155 -6.02 20.35 -45.47
C SER A 155 -7.23 20.74 -44.65
N ALA A 156 -8.31 21.11 -45.34
CA ALA A 156 -9.62 21.23 -44.74
C ALA A 156 -10.11 19.83 -44.28
N ASP A 157 -10.77 19.81 -43.13
CA ASP A 157 -11.77 18.82 -42.72
C ASP A 157 -11.31 17.61 -41.86
N SER A 158 -10.99 17.84 -40.57
CA SER A 158 -11.16 16.83 -39.49
C SER A 158 -10.92 17.33 -38.05
N SER A 159 -11.31 18.55 -37.70
CA SER A 159 -10.96 19.16 -36.39
C SER A 159 -11.80 18.68 -35.19
N ASP A 160 -12.79 17.81 -35.38
CA ASP A 160 -13.71 17.40 -34.30
C ASP A 160 -13.31 16.13 -33.54
N LYS A 161 -12.16 15.51 -33.86
CA LYS A 161 -11.77 14.21 -33.25
C LYS A 161 -10.85 14.31 -32.02
N GLU A 162 -10.12 15.40 -31.82
CA GLU A 162 -9.11 15.47 -30.76
C GLU A 162 -9.72 15.80 -29.37
N PHE A 163 -10.80 16.58 -29.32
CA PHE A 163 -11.39 17.00 -28.03
C PHE A 163 -12.09 15.86 -27.27
N SER A 164 -12.50 14.80 -27.98
CA SER A 164 -13.23 13.67 -27.39
C SER A 164 -12.32 12.72 -26.59
N SER A 165 -11.03 12.59 -26.94
CA SER A 165 -10.13 11.67 -26.24
C SER A 165 -9.68 12.18 -24.87
N GLU A 166 -9.58 13.50 -24.70
CA GLU A 166 -9.09 14.11 -23.46
C GLU A 166 -10.15 14.05 -22.35
N TRP A 167 -11.41 14.32 -22.68
CA TRP A 167 -12.55 14.12 -21.79
C TRP A 167 -12.75 12.64 -21.41
N ALA A 168 -12.44 11.69 -22.30
CA ALA A 168 -12.50 10.27 -21.99
C ALA A 168 -11.46 9.87 -20.93
N ALA A 169 -10.28 10.51 -20.93
CA ALA A 169 -9.27 10.34 -19.89
C ALA A 169 -9.73 10.95 -18.55
N ALA A 170 -10.34 12.14 -18.56
CA ALA A 170 -10.87 12.78 -17.36
C ALA A 170 -12.08 12.04 -16.76
N SER A 171 -13.00 11.55 -17.58
CA SER A 171 -14.15 10.74 -17.13
C SER A 171 -13.73 9.38 -16.54
N SER A 172 -12.52 8.91 -16.87
CA SER A 172 -11.95 7.72 -16.27
C SER A 172 -11.49 7.91 -14.81
N GLN A 173 -11.56 9.15 -14.28
CA GLN A 173 -11.21 9.46 -12.89
C GLN A 173 -12.36 9.20 -11.91
N LEU A 174 -13.59 9.01 -12.40
CA LEU A 174 -14.67 8.62 -11.50
C LEU A 174 -14.40 7.22 -10.93
N PRO A 175 -14.57 7.02 -9.62
CA PRO A 175 -14.27 5.75 -8.98
C PRO A 175 -15.23 4.69 -9.51
N ARG A 176 -14.72 3.83 -10.41
CA ARG A 176 -15.45 2.66 -10.88
C ARG A 176 -15.74 1.71 -9.73
N SER A 177 -16.83 0.95 -9.85
CA SER A 177 -17.24 0.01 -8.82
C SER A 177 -16.14 -1.01 -8.56
N ILE A 178 -15.87 -1.31 -7.29
CA ILE A 178 -14.89 -2.32 -6.89
C ILE A 178 -15.63 -3.49 -6.24
N TRP A 179 -15.35 -4.69 -6.72
CA TRP A 179 -16.03 -5.90 -6.33
C TRP A 179 -15.09 -6.84 -5.57
N LEU A 180 -15.61 -7.42 -4.49
CA LEU A 180 -15.01 -8.56 -3.81
C LEU A 180 -15.72 -9.83 -4.29
N LEU A 181 -15.01 -10.64 -5.05
CA LEU A 181 -15.47 -11.92 -5.59
C LEU A 181 -14.95 -13.07 -4.69
N GLU A 182 -15.84 -13.96 -4.27
CA GLU A 182 -15.51 -15.23 -3.63
C GLU A 182 -15.71 -16.36 -4.64
N TYR A 183 -14.68 -17.15 -4.91
CA TYR A 183 -14.78 -18.35 -5.74
C TYR A 183 -15.03 -19.60 -4.89
N SER A 184 -15.81 -20.55 -5.43
CA SER A 184 -16.18 -21.82 -4.78
C SER A 184 -14.98 -22.66 -4.36
N ARG A 185 -13.91 -22.65 -5.18
CA ARG A 185 -12.68 -23.42 -5.02
C ARG A 185 -11.49 -22.56 -5.46
N SER A 186 -10.30 -22.90 -4.96
CA SER A 186 -9.04 -22.25 -5.33
C SER A 186 -7.96 -23.29 -5.65
N PRO A 187 -8.12 -24.07 -6.74
CA PRO A 187 -7.10 -25.03 -7.18
C PRO A 187 -5.81 -24.30 -7.61
N LYS A 188 -4.73 -25.04 -7.82
CA LYS A 188 -3.43 -24.43 -8.17
C LYS A 188 -3.49 -23.72 -9.53
N GLU A 189 -4.27 -24.27 -10.44
CA GLU A 189 -4.56 -23.75 -11.78
C GLU A 189 -5.25 -22.39 -11.71
N PHE A 190 -6.18 -22.21 -10.77
CA PHE A 190 -6.83 -20.92 -10.51
C PHE A 190 -5.83 -19.86 -10.10
N LEU A 191 -4.97 -20.18 -9.12
CA LEU A 191 -3.94 -19.25 -8.68
C LEU A 191 -2.94 -18.95 -9.79
N ASN A 192 -2.53 -19.96 -10.55
CA ASN A 192 -1.63 -19.78 -11.70
C ASN A 192 -2.24 -18.90 -12.77
N ALA A 193 -3.53 -19.07 -13.09
CA ALA A 193 -4.23 -18.23 -14.04
C ALA A 193 -4.24 -16.76 -13.61
N LEU A 194 -4.56 -16.47 -12.34
CA LEU A 194 -4.51 -15.09 -11.82
C LEU A 194 -3.10 -14.48 -11.85
N LEU A 195 -2.07 -15.29 -11.59
CA LEU A 195 -0.67 -14.84 -11.50
C LEU A 195 0.04 -14.73 -12.84
N LEU A 196 -0.29 -15.60 -13.79
CA LEU A 196 0.47 -15.78 -15.04
C LEU A 196 -0.34 -15.39 -16.28
N SER A 197 -1.62 -15.06 -16.17
CA SER A 197 -2.43 -14.70 -17.34
C SER A 197 -1.89 -13.43 -18.02
N PRO A 198 -1.85 -13.41 -19.37
CA PRO A 198 -1.49 -12.21 -20.11
C PRO A 198 -2.56 -11.12 -19.97
N GLU A 199 -3.83 -11.51 -19.83
CA GLU A 199 -4.98 -10.59 -19.72
C GLU A 199 -4.92 -9.65 -18.51
N LEU A 200 -4.28 -10.09 -17.43
CA LEU A 200 -4.09 -9.30 -16.21
C LEU A 200 -2.67 -8.74 -16.09
N ALA A 201 -1.79 -8.97 -17.08
CA ALA A 201 -0.41 -8.52 -17.03
C ALA A 201 -0.30 -7.00 -16.92
N ALA A 202 -1.02 -6.26 -17.77
CA ALA A 202 -1.01 -4.79 -17.74
C ALA A 202 -1.38 -4.21 -16.36
N CYS A 203 -2.38 -4.80 -15.69
CA CYS A 203 -2.79 -4.41 -14.34
C CYS A 203 -1.70 -4.73 -13.31
N ARG A 204 -1.13 -5.94 -13.33
CA ARG A 204 -0.03 -6.33 -12.42
C ARG A 204 1.20 -5.45 -12.61
N ASP A 205 1.55 -5.14 -13.86
CA ASP A 205 2.70 -4.30 -14.19
C ASP A 205 2.48 -2.85 -13.76
N ALA A 206 1.25 -2.33 -13.87
CA ALA A 206 0.90 -1.00 -13.38
C ALA A 206 1.02 -0.89 -11.85
N LEU A 207 0.55 -1.90 -11.11
CA LEU A 207 0.70 -1.96 -9.65
C LEU A 207 2.17 -2.09 -9.24
N THR A 208 2.91 -2.99 -9.90
CA THR A 208 4.32 -3.25 -9.60
C THR A 208 5.20 -2.02 -9.87
N ARG A 209 4.92 -1.26 -10.93
CA ARG A 209 5.61 0.01 -11.24
C ARG A 209 5.48 1.06 -10.13
N GLN A 210 4.41 0.99 -9.33
CA GLN A 210 4.17 1.86 -8.19
C GLN A 210 4.63 1.24 -6.85
N GLY A 211 5.32 0.10 -6.89
CA GLY A 211 5.74 -0.63 -5.68
C GLY A 211 4.57 -1.26 -4.91
N LEU A 212 3.41 -1.45 -5.55
CA LEU A 212 2.20 -1.98 -4.92
C LEU A 212 2.06 -3.48 -5.21
N ASP A 213 1.92 -4.30 -4.16
CA ASP A 213 1.71 -5.74 -4.31
C ASP A 213 0.24 -6.05 -4.65
N PHE A 214 0.02 -6.83 -5.69
CA PHE A 214 -1.31 -7.33 -6.06
C PHE A 214 -1.75 -8.52 -5.18
N LYS A 215 -0.87 -9.07 -4.32
CA LYS A 215 -1.17 -10.13 -3.35
C LYS A 215 -1.26 -9.57 -1.93
N LEU A 216 -2.38 -9.82 -1.25
CA LEU A 216 -2.55 -9.44 0.16
C LEU A 216 -1.98 -10.49 1.11
N LYS A 217 -1.72 -10.11 2.37
CA LYS A 217 -1.20 -11.02 3.42
C LYS A 217 -2.03 -12.30 3.61
N GLY A 218 -3.35 -12.25 3.38
CA GLY A 218 -4.25 -13.42 3.43
C GLY A 218 -4.27 -14.28 2.16
N GLY A 219 -3.45 -13.95 1.16
CA GLY A 219 -3.36 -14.67 -0.11
C GLY A 219 -4.41 -14.28 -1.15
N ALA A 220 -5.37 -13.40 -0.81
CA ALA A 220 -6.27 -12.81 -1.79
C ALA A 220 -5.51 -11.99 -2.85
N LYS A 221 -6.12 -11.82 -4.02
CA LYS A 221 -5.56 -11.08 -5.16
C LYS A 221 -6.33 -9.80 -5.41
N VAL A 222 -5.63 -8.76 -5.85
CA VAL A 222 -6.18 -7.43 -6.10
C VAL A 222 -5.83 -7.02 -7.52
N PHE A 223 -6.84 -6.74 -8.33
CA PHE A 223 -6.73 -6.28 -9.71
C PHE A 223 -7.51 -4.97 -9.85
N VAL A 224 -6.84 -3.86 -9.53
CA VAL A 224 -7.38 -2.50 -9.53
C VAL A 224 -6.32 -1.53 -10.07
N ARG A 225 -6.70 -0.29 -10.34
CA ARG A 225 -5.70 0.72 -10.71
C ARG A 225 -4.80 1.09 -9.52
N PRO A 226 -3.56 1.53 -9.74
CA PRO A 226 -2.65 1.93 -8.65
C PRO A 226 -3.26 2.94 -7.70
N GLU A 227 -4.02 3.91 -8.20
CA GLU A 227 -4.64 4.98 -7.41
C GLU A 227 -5.72 4.44 -6.47
N GLN A 228 -6.34 3.30 -6.83
CA GLN A 228 -7.41 2.65 -6.05
C GLN A 228 -6.88 1.68 -5.00
N HIS A 229 -5.64 1.18 -5.17
CA HIS A 229 -5.09 0.08 -4.38
C HIS A 229 -5.09 0.37 -2.88
N ARG A 230 -4.57 1.53 -2.47
CA ARG A 230 -4.48 1.93 -1.05
C ARG A 230 -5.85 1.92 -0.36
N PHE A 231 -6.88 2.38 -1.06
CA PHE A 231 -8.26 2.41 -0.59
C PHE A 231 -8.83 1.01 -0.41
N VAL A 232 -8.57 0.14 -1.40
CA VAL A 232 -9.00 -1.25 -1.38
C VAL A 232 -8.35 -2.01 -0.23
N VAL A 233 -7.05 -1.85 -0.02
CA VAL A 233 -6.34 -2.49 1.10
C VAL A 233 -6.91 -2.02 2.44
N LYS A 234 -7.21 -0.72 2.57
CA LYS A 234 -7.85 -0.17 3.77
C LYS A 234 -9.25 -0.74 3.98
N ALA A 235 -10.07 -0.84 2.93
CA ALA A 235 -11.43 -1.41 3.00
C ALA A 235 -11.43 -2.94 3.25
N ALA A 236 -10.36 -3.62 2.82
CA ALA A 236 -10.11 -5.04 3.07
C ALA A 236 -9.61 -5.31 4.50
N LYS A 237 -9.06 -4.31 5.20
CA LYS A 237 -8.56 -4.45 6.56
C LYS A 237 -9.69 -4.89 7.50
N GLY A 238 -9.43 -5.93 8.30
CA GLY A 238 -10.43 -6.53 9.19
C GLY A 238 -11.29 -7.63 8.56
N ARG A 239 -11.23 -7.84 7.24
CA ARG A 239 -11.86 -8.99 6.57
C ARG A 239 -10.91 -10.18 6.55
N GLN A 240 -11.41 -11.39 6.81
CA GLN A 240 -10.64 -12.63 6.68
C GLN A 240 -10.51 -13.07 5.22
N LEU A 241 -9.72 -12.33 4.44
CA LEU A 241 -9.50 -12.63 3.04
C LEU A 241 -8.61 -13.86 2.86
N LYS A 242 -9.18 -14.91 2.29
CA LYS A 242 -8.51 -16.17 1.88
C LYS A 242 -8.07 -16.15 0.40
N PRO A 243 -7.23 -17.10 -0.06
CA PRO A 243 -6.78 -17.18 -1.46
C PRO A 243 -7.88 -17.33 -2.53
N ARG A 244 -9.08 -17.77 -2.15
CA ARG A 244 -10.25 -17.85 -3.04
C ARG A 244 -10.95 -16.51 -3.28
N HIS A 245 -10.53 -15.44 -2.61
CA HIS A 245 -11.09 -14.12 -2.79
C HIS A 245 -10.24 -13.30 -3.76
N VAL A 246 -10.92 -12.60 -4.65
CA VAL A 246 -10.33 -11.70 -5.62
C VAL A 246 -11.05 -10.36 -5.50
N ILE A 247 -10.29 -9.29 -5.32
CA ILE A 247 -10.80 -7.92 -5.39
C ILE A 247 -10.49 -7.40 -6.78
N VAL A 248 -11.50 -6.94 -7.50
CA VAL A 248 -11.36 -6.52 -8.89
C VAL A 248 -12.14 -5.22 -9.12
N ALA A 249 -11.56 -4.28 -9.85
CA ALA A 249 -12.31 -3.13 -10.35
C ALA A 249 -13.15 -3.58 -11.54
N GLU A 250 -14.33 -3.00 -11.71
CA GLU A 250 -15.30 -3.34 -12.77
C GLU A 250 -14.66 -3.45 -14.17
N GLU A 251 -13.72 -2.56 -14.48
CA GLU A 251 -13.00 -2.55 -15.76
C GLU A 251 -12.10 -3.76 -16.02
N PHE A 252 -11.65 -4.45 -14.98
CA PHE A 252 -10.81 -5.64 -15.08
C PHE A 252 -11.61 -6.95 -14.98
N GLU A 253 -12.94 -6.90 -14.76
CA GLU A 253 -13.77 -8.11 -14.69
C GLU A 253 -13.70 -8.93 -15.98
N GLY A 254 -13.79 -8.27 -17.15
CA GLY A 254 -13.69 -8.97 -18.44
C GLY A 254 -12.32 -9.62 -18.68
N SER A 255 -11.22 -9.01 -18.20
CA SER A 255 -9.89 -9.63 -18.25
C SER A 255 -9.75 -10.77 -17.25
N LEU A 256 -10.39 -10.66 -16.09
CA LEU A 256 -10.43 -11.71 -15.07
C LEU A 256 -11.20 -12.93 -15.57
N GLU A 257 -12.36 -12.73 -16.20
CA GLU A 257 -13.17 -13.82 -16.78
C GLU A 257 -12.41 -14.56 -17.88
N ARG A 258 -11.78 -13.82 -18.82
CA ARG A 258 -10.93 -14.41 -19.86
C ARG A 258 -9.75 -15.19 -19.27
N ALA A 259 -9.09 -14.65 -18.25
CA ALA A 259 -8.01 -15.35 -17.56
C ALA A 259 -8.47 -16.66 -16.88
N LEU A 260 -9.73 -16.73 -16.44
CA LEU A 260 -10.28 -17.89 -15.73
C LEU A 260 -10.96 -18.91 -16.63
N GLN A 261 -11.15 -18.61 -17.92
CA GLN A 261 -11.84 -19.47 -18.89
C GLN A 261 -11.19 -20.87 -19.00
N ASP A 262 -9.86 -20.95 -18.87
CA ASP A 262 -9.07 -22.17 -19.05
C ASP A 262 -8.82 -22.98 -17.76
N VAL A 263 -9.23 -22.47 -16.59
CA VAL A 263 -8.90 -23.06 -15.28
C VAL A 263 -9.61 -24.40 -15.01
N GLY A 264 -10.51 -24.81 -15.91
CA GLY A 264 -11.23 -26.08 -15.85
C GLY A 264 -12.54 -26.01 -15.07
N LYS A 265 -13.31 -27.11 -15.11
CA LYS A 265 -14.64 -27.19 -14.50
C LYS A 265 -14.54 -27.13 -12.97
N GLY A 266 -15.23 -26.17 -12.35
CA GLY A 266 -15.47 -26.17 -10.89
C GLY A 266 -15.08 -24.89 -10.15
N VAL A 267 -14.42 -23.94 -10.81
CA VAL A 267 -14.23 -22.59 -10.29
C VAL A 267 -15.43 -21.74 -10.74
N LYS A 268 -16.33 -21.44 -9.81
CA LYS A 268 -17.49 -20.58 -10.05
C LYS A 268 -17.50 -19.47 -9.00
N THR A 269 -17.97 -18.29 -9.38
CA THR A 269 -18.22 -17.21 -8.44
C THR A 269 -19.34 -17.64 -7.50
N LYS A 270 -19.04 -17.73 -6.21
CA LYS A 270 -19.96 -18.13 -5.14
C LYS A 270 -20.66 -16.91 -4.54
N ALA A 271 -19.90 -15.83 -4.32
CA ALA A 271 -20.43 -14.59 -3.79
C ALA A 271 -19.78 -13.40 -4.49
N ARG A 272 -20.56 -12.34 -4.66
CA ARG A 272 -20.13 -11.03 -5.17
C ARG A 272 -20.60 -10.00 -4.16
N ALA A 273 -19.68 -9.22 -3.63
CA ALA A 273 -19.98 -8.12 -2.71
C ALA A 273 -19.34 -6.84 -3.23
N ALA A 274 -20.11 -5.76 -3.31
CA ALA A 274 -19.53 -4.44 -3.54
C ALA A 274 -18.63 -4.09 -2.34
N LEU A 275 -17.40 -3.66 -2.60
CA LEU A 275 -16.64 -2.97 -1.57
C LEU A 275 -17.18 -1.53 -1.50
N PRO A 276 -17.43 -1.00 -0.29
CA PRO A 276 -17.97 0.34 -0.16
C PRO A 276 -17.03 1.29 -0.90
N PRO A 277 -17.53 2.10 -1.86
CA PRO A 277 -16.72 3.17 -2.41
C PRO A 277 -16.28 4.00 -1.20
N GLN A 278 -14.98 4.25 -1.05
CA GLN A 278 -14.59 5.25 -0.07
C GLN A 278 -15.32 6.52 -0.48
N PRO A 279 -16.01 7.20 0.46
CA PRO A 279 -16.57 8.50 0.15
C PRO A 279 -15.39 9.34 -0.33
N MET A 280 -15.37 9.64 -1.63
CA MET A 280 -14.45 10.63 -2.15
C MET A 280 -14.85 11.91 -1.47
N LEU A 281 -14.05 12.33 -0.50
CA LEU A 281 -14.23 13.62 0.12
C LEU A 281 -13.76 14.65 -0.92
N ILE A 282 -14.68 15.09 -1.78
CA ILE A 282 -14.41 16.14 -2.75
C ILE A 282 -14.26 17.42 -1.96
N LYS A 283 -13.04 17.72 -1.50
CA LYS A 283 -12.77 18.85 -0.58
C LYS A 283 -12.95 20.23 -1.23
N ARG A 284 -13.18 20.31 -2.55
CA ARG A 284 -13.43 21.56 -3.29
C ARG A 284 -14.25 21.26 -4.55
N THR A 285 -15.57 21.34 -4.48
CA THR A 285 -16.47 21.23 -5.65
C THR A 285 -16.63 22.53 -6.43
N PHE A 286 -15.79 23.55 -6.20
CA PHE A 286 -15.74 24.72 -7.06
C PHE A 286 -14.74 24.43 -8.18
N LEU A 287 -15.28 24.12 -9.36
CA LEU A 287 -14.52 24.23 -10.60
C LEU A 287 -14.41 25.73 -10.87
N ASP A 288 -13.27 26.33 -10.48
CA ASP A 288 -12.92 27.67 -10.93
C ASP A 288 -12.61 27.57 -12.43
N PHE A 289 -13.65 27.66 -13.25
CA PHE A 289 -13.46 27.94 -14.66
C PHE A 289 -13.03 29.41 -14.72
N PRO A 290 -11.82 29.71 -15.23
CA PRO A 290 -11.51 31.07 -15.63
C PRO A 290 -12.49 31.40 -16.75
N VAL A 291 -13.63 31.99 -16.39
CA VAL A 291 -14.57 32.53 -17.34
C VAL A 291 -13.82 33.68 -18.00
N PRO A 292 -13.41 33.59 -19.28
CA PRO A 292 -12.79 34.72 -19.95
C PRO A 292 -13.74 35.89 -19.76
N SER A 293 -13.20 37.05 -19.39
CA SER A 293 -13.98 38.23 -19.01
C SER A 293 -14.97 38.71 -20.07
N SER A 294 -14.94 38.13 -21.27
CA SER A 294 -15.94 38.28 -22.33
C SER A 294 -17.34 37.70 -22.02
N LEU A 295 -17.49 36.88 -20.97
CA LEU A 295 -18.79 36.46 -20.44
C LEU A 295 -19.21 37.22 -19.17
N ARG A 296 -18.34 38.10 -18.63
CA ARG A 296 -18.89 39.21 -17.86
C ARG A 296 -19.58 40.06 -18.91
N SER A 297 -20.91 40.08 -18.89
CA SER A 297 -21.62 41.25 -19.37
C SER A 297 -20.89 42.44 -18.75
N GLU A 298 -20.18 43.20 -19.57
CA GLU A 298 -19.77 44.54 -19.18
C GLU A 298 -20.99 45.19 -18.55
N PRO A 299 -20.86 45.95 -17.46
CA PRO A 299 -21.98 46.66 -16.87
C PRO A 299 -22.54 47.55 -17.97
N ASN A 300 -23.55 47.03 -18.67
CA ASN A 300 -24.17 47.69 -19.77
C ASN A 300 -24.77 48.93 -19.11
N SER A 301 -24.33 50.12 -19.51
CA SER A 301 -24.82 51.39 -18.99
C SER A 301 -26.31 51.61 -19.28
N ASP A 302 -26.92 50.64 -19.96
CA ASP A 302 -28.35 50.52 -20.16
C ASP A 302 -29.07 50.34 -18.81
N PRO A 303 -30.25 50.96 -18.64
CA PRO A 303 -31.02 50.85 -17.42
C PRO A 303 -31.29 49.38 -17.09
N VAL A 304 -30.76 48.93 -15.95
CA VAL A 304 -30.95 47.60 -15.40
C VAL A 304 -32.44 47.28 -15.40
N THR A 305 -32.83 46.20 -16.06
CA THR A 305 -34.20 45.72 -16.02
C THR A 305 -34.53 45.39 -14.57
N VAL A 306 -35.39 46.21 -13.98
CA VAL A 306 -35.84 46.03 -12.60
C VAL A 306 -36.48 44.64 -12.49
N SER A 307 -36.19 43.93 -11.41
CA SER A 307 -36.77 42.61 -11.15
C SER A 307 -38.29 42.66 -11.35
N THR A 308 -38.89 41.63 -11.92
CA THR A 308 -40.36 41.57 -12.12
C THR A 308 -41.14 41.71 -10.82
N SER A 309 -40.49 41.44 -9.68
CA SER A 309 -41.02 41.71 -8.34
C SER A 309 -41.08 43.19 -7.99
N ASP A 310 -40.08 43.98 -8.41
CA ASP A 310 -40.00 45.42 -8.15
C ASP A 310 -40.86 46.23 -9.14
N ALA A 311 -41.09 45.70 -10.34
CA ALA A 311 -41.93 46.33 -11.36
C ALA A 311 -43.45 46.14 -11.12
N ASN A 312 -43.87 45.29 -10.17
CA ASN A 312 -45.28 45.03 -9.91
C ASN A 312 -45.76 45.77 -8.64
N PRO A 313 -46.54 46.86 -8.77
CA PRO A 313 -46.96 47.68 -7.63
C PRO A 313 -47.92 46.95 -6.66
N ARG A 314 -48.39 45.74 -7.00
CA ARG A 314 -49.23 44.92 -6.12
C ARG A 314 -48.45 44.11 -5.09
N ILE A 315 -47.14 43.99 -5.24
CA ILE A 315 -46.29 43.22 -4.31
C ILE A 315 -45.66 44.22 -3.33
N GLN A 316 -46.30 44.42 -2.17
CA GLN A 316 -45.87 45.42 -1.18
C GLN A 316 -44.58 45.05 -0.42
N VAL A 317 -44.18 43.77 -0.44
CA VAL A 317 -43.06 43.28 0.35
C VAL A 317 -42.21 42.34 -0.51
N ASN A 318 -40.96 42.73 -0.74
CA ASN A 318 -39.97 41.85 -1.37
C ASN A 318 -39.51 40.83 -0.31
N PRO A 319 -39.80 39.53 -0.46
CA PRO A 319 -39.46 38.53 0.55
C PRO A 319 -37.95 38.32 0.74
N ARG A 320 -37.09 38.92 -0.10
CA ARG A 320 -35.63 38.91 0.08
C ARG A 320 -35.10 40.06 0.92
N ALA A 321 -35.94 41.05 1.27
CA ALA A 321 -35.53 42.25 2.01
C ALA A 321 -35.80 42.20 3.53
N ALA A 322 -36.28 41.06 4.04
CA ALA A 322 -36.48 40.78 5.47
C ALA A 322 -35.43 39.78 5.95
#